data_AF-A0A3R7DQ86-F1
#
_entry.id   AF-A0A3R7DQ86-F1
#
_cell.length_a   1.000
_cell.length_b   1.000
_cell.length_c   1.000
_cell.angle_alpha   90.00
_cell.angle_beta   90.00
_cell.angle_gamma   90.00
#
_symmetry.space_group_name_H-M   'P 1'
#
loop_
_entity.id
_entity.type
_entity.pdbx_description
1 polymer ?
#
loop_
_entity_poly.entity_id
_entity_poly.type
_entity_poly.pdbx_seq_one_letter_code
_entity_poly.pdbx_strand_id
1 'polypeptide(L)'
;MVTTLLHLRFTVYRAPFNRHNSTKQLGILWSKLALQFNIVFDSNPKVSVDSLKNKIRALRSDYVKIKNAETATGNEVQPKKPDYFDEMLFAFSDMNGLGEIEFGRETHANESVSDEGTADIQQEIERQRGERKKQKVDIGAGLETLGKSLADGLVQAAKLTSYRDRHDESDKGINMLVEVVQETKRSIEEANKVQVELLAFLKSKF
;
A
#
# COMPACT_ATOMS: atom_id res chain seq x y z
N MET A 1 12.69 -9.40 19.13
CA MET A 1 12.21 -8.16 18.47
C MET A 1 12.52 -8.12 16.98
N VAL A 2 13.79 -8.16 16.55
CA VAL A 2 14.15 -8.12 15.12
C VAL A 2 13.62 -9.32 14.33
N THR A 3 13.76 -10.53 14.87
CA THR A 3 13.24 -11.77 14.27
C THR A 3 11.74 -11.69 13.98
N THR A 4 10.95 -11.21 14.93
CA THR A 4 9.51 -10.98 14.77
C THR A 4 9.18 -9.92 13.73
N LEU A 5 9.95 -8.83 13.65
CA LEU A 5 9.76 -7.81 12.60
C LEU A 5 9.99 -8.40 11.20
N LEU A 6 11.06 -9.18 11.04
CA LEU A 6 11.37 -9.87 9.79
C LEU A 6 10.29 -10.90 9.44
N HIS A 7 9.85 -11.70 10.40
CA HIS A 7 8.78 -12.67 10.21
C HIS A 7 7.46 -12.00 9.81
N LEU A 8 7.05 -10.92 10.48
CA LEU A 8 5.82 -10.21 10.14
C LEU A 8 5.86 -9.62 8.72
N ARG A 9 6.93 -8.93 8.31
CA ARG A 9 7.01 -8.33 6.95
C ARG A 9 7.19 -9.38 5.86
N PHE A 10 8.15 -10.29 6.04
CA PHE A 10 8.62 -11.17 4.96
C PHE A 10 8.01 -12.57 4.99
N THR A 11 7.22 -12.90 6.01
CA THR A 11 6.43 -14.15 6.05
C THR A 11 4.94 -13.85 6.10
N VAL A 12 4.45 -13.20 7.16
CA VAL A 12 3.01 -13.02 7.40
C VAL A 12 2.36 -12.07 6.39
N TYR A 13 2.97 -10.90 6.18
CA TYR A 13 2.47 -9.90 5.23
C TYR A 13 3.17 -9.94 3.87
N ARG A 14 3.96 -10.98 3.58
CA ARG A 14 4.75 -11.08 2.34
C ARG A 14 3.89 -10.87 1.08
N ALA A 15 2.86 -11.71 0.92
CA ALA A 15 2.02 -11.67 -0.27
C ALA A 15 1.24 -10.35 -0.40
N PRO A 16 0.61 -9.81 0.67
CA PRO A 16 0.01 -8.48 0.63
C PRO A 16 0.99 -7.40 0.20
N PHE A 17 2.22 -7.33 0.75
CA PHE A 17 3.19 -6.30 0.38
C PHE A 17 3.69 -6.41 -1.06
N ASN A 18 3.81 -7.63 -1.58
CA ASN A 18 4.33 -7.87 -2.93
C ASN A 18 3.27 -7.73 -4.03
N ARG A 19 1.99 -7.53 -3.68
CA ARG A 19 0.97 -7.14 -4.65
C ARG A 19 1.22 -5.68 -5.11
N HIS A 20 0.87 -5.36 -6.36
CA HIS A 20 0.96 -4.00 -6.89
C HIS A 20 -0.03 -3.07 -6.16
N ASN A 21 0.42 -2.53 -5.02
CA ASN A 21 -0.39 -1.71 -4.14
C ASN A 21 -0.06 -0.23 -4.30
N SER A 22 -1.09 0.60 -4.33
CA SER A 22 -0.95 2.04 -4.23
C SER A 22 -0.29 2.47 -2.90
N THR A 23 0.27 3.68 -2.86
CA THR A 23 0.87 4.27 -1.65
C THR A 23 -0.08 4.25 -0.45
N LYS A 24 -1.37 4.47 -0.67
CA LYS A 24 -2.40 4.43 0.39
C LYS A 24 -2.55 3.01 0.96
N GLN A 25 -2.61 2.00 0.09
CA GLN A 25 -2.71 0.59 0.51
C GLN A 25 -1.45 0.13 1.25
N LEU A 26 -0.26 0.54 0.79
CA LEU A 26 1.00 0.29 1.50
C LEU A 26 0.99 0.94 2.89
N GLY A 27 0.51 2.18 3.00
CA GLY A 27 0.34 2.86 4.30
C GLY A 27 -0.54 2.05 5.26
N ILE A 28 -1.68 1.53 4.78
CA ILE A 28 -2.57 0.68 5.59
C ILE A 28 -1.87 -0.61 6.02
N LEU A 29 -1.13 -1.27 5.13
CA LEU A 29 -0.39 -2.49 5.45
C LEU A 29 0.69 -2.24 6.51
N TRP A 30 1.42 -1.13 6.41
CA TRP A 30 2.38 -0.71 7.43
C TRP A 30 1.73 -0.49 8.79
N SER A 31 0.58 0.20 8.83
CA SER A 31 -0.16 0.40 10.08
C SER A 31 -0.64 -0.92 10.70
N LYS A 32 -1.10 -1.88 9.88
CA LYS A 32 -1.49 -3.22 10.35
C LYS A 32 -0.30 -3.99 10.92
N LEU A 33 0.85 -3.95 10.23
CA LEU A 33 2.08 -4.57 10.70
C LEU A 33 2.53 -3.98 12.02
N ALA A 34 2.53 -2.64 12.15
CA ALA A 34 2.92 -1.96 13.38
C ALA A 34 1.99 -2.28 14.55
N LEU A 35 0.68 -2.39 14.31
CA LEU A 35 -0.28 -2.82 15.33
C LEU A 35 0.04 -4.23 15.82
N GLN A 36 0.22 -5.19 14.91
CA GLN A 36 0.56 -6.57 15.27
C GLN A 36 1.89 -6.66 16.02
N PHE A 37 2.90 -5.91 15.57
CA PHE A 37 4.19 -5.86 16.26
C PHE A 37 4.05 -5.36 17.70
N ASN A 38 3.30 -4.29 17.92
CA ASN A 38 3.08 -3.73 19.26
C ASN A 38 2.26 -4.65 20.16
N ILE A 39 1.31 -5.42 19.61
CA ILE A 39 0.56 -6.44 20.36
C ILE A 39 1.49 -7.56 20.83
N VAL A 40 2.37 -8.05 19.95
CA VAL A 40 3.28 -9.17 20.29
C VAL A 40 4.28 -8.79 21.38
N PHE A 41 4.72 -7.52 21.42
CA PHE A 41 5.75 -7.05 22.36
C PHE A 41 5.22 -6.23 23.53
N ASP A 42 3.91 -6.05 23.64
CA ASP A 42 3.25 -5.17 24.62
C ASP A 42 4.02 -3.84 24.84
N SER A 43 4.42 -3.22 23.73
CA SER A 43 5.42 -2.14 23.77
C SER A 43 4.81 -0.85 24.31
N ASN A 44 5.44 -0.30 25.35
CA ASN A 44 5.12 1.01 25.91
C ASN A 44 6.41 1.85 26.04
N PRO A 45 6.58 2.95 25.27
CA PRO A 45 5.63 3.52 24.30
C PRO A 45 5.47 2.64 23.04
N LYS A 46 4.34 2.80 22.35
CA LYS A 46 4.06 2.08 21.10
C LYS A 46 5.10 2.44 20.03
N VAL A 47 5.66 1.43 19.39
CA VAL A 47 6.59 1.58 18.28
C VAL A 47 5.84 2.11 17.06
N SER A 48 6.31 3.21 16.48
CA SER A 48 5.69 3.85 15.32
C SER A 48 6.00 3.09 14.02
N VAL A 49 5.16 3.31 13.00
CA VAL A 49 5.39 2.81 11.65
C VAL A 49 6.77 3.22 11.13
N ASP A 50 7.17 4.49 11.32
CA ASP A 50 8.44 5.01 10.81
C ASP A 50 9.64 4.36 11.48
N SER A 51 9.55 4.07 12.79
CA SER A 51 10.59 3.34 13.51
C SER A 51 10.80 1.94 12.92
N LEU A 52 9.70 1.22 12.62
CA LEU A 52 9.78 -0.11 12.00
C LEU A 52 10.34 -0.05 10.57
N LYS A 53 9.90 0.92 9.76
CA LYS A 53 10.44 1.15 8.41
C LYS A 53 11.95 1.42 8.47
N ASN A 54 12.37 2.32 9.35
CA ASN A 54 13.79 2.66 9.54
C ASN A 54 14.59 1.45 9.99
N LYS A 55 14.04 0.62 10.90
CA LYS A 55 14.72 -0.59 11.35
C LYS A 55 14.89 -1.60 10.22
N ILE A 56 13.88 -1.80 9.36
CA ILE A 56 13.99 -2.69 8.19
C ILE A 56 15.04 -2.17 7.20
N ARG A 57 15.09 -0.85 6.95
CA ARG A 57 16.13 -0.24 6.09
C ARG A 57 17.54 -0.46 6.64
N ALA A 58 17.73 -0.25 7.95
CA ALA A 58 19.01 -0.50 8.61
C ALA A 58 19.43 -1.97 8.50
N LEU A 59 18.50 -2.91 8.78
CA LEU A 59 18.76 -4.35 8.63
C LEU A 59 19.17 -4.71 7.19
N ARG A 60 18.51 -4.14 6.19
CA ARG A 60 18.90 -4.37 4.79
C ARG A 60 20.31 -3.85 4.50
N SER A 61 20.66 -2.66 5.00
CA SER A 61 22.02 -2.11 4.86
C SER A 61 23.06 -3.02 5.51
N ASP A 62 22.80 -3.49 6.72
CA ASP A 62 23.70 -4.39 7.44
C ASP A 62 23.87 -5.73 6.71
N TYR A 63 22.78 -6.30 6.17
CA TYR A 63 22.83 -7.52 5.37
C TYR A 63 23.72 -7.35 4.13
N VAL A 64 23.57 -6.25 3.39
CA VAL A 64 24.40 -5.96 2.20
C VAL A 64 25.86 -5.79 2.59
N LYS A 65 26.16 -5.09 3.69
CA LYS A 65 27.54 -4.94 4.19
C LYS A 65 28.17 -6.29 4.52
N ILE A 66 27.45 -7.17 5.22
CA ILE A 66 27.92 -8.51 5.55
C ILE A 66 28.15 -9.32 4.27
N LYS A 67 27.20 -9.30 3.31
CA LYS A 67 27.33 -10.03 2.04
C LYS A 67 28.49 -9.55 1.18
N ASN A 68 28.71 -8.24 1.09
CA ASN A 68 29.83 -7.68 0.35
C ASN A 68 31.16 -8.06 1.00
N ALA A 69 31.24 -8.05 2.34
CA ALA A 69 32.43 -8.48 3.07
C ALA A 69 32.69 -10.01 2.95
N GLU A 70 31.66 -10.84 2.78
CA GLU A 70 31.84 -12.28 2.48
C GLU A 70 32.50 -12.51 1.11
N THR A 71 32.26 -11.61 0.14
CA THR A 71 32.85 -11.68 -1.20
C THR A 71 34.19 -10.96 -1.34
N ALA A 72 34.53 -10.09 -0.38
CA ALA A 72 35.78 -9.35 -0.39
C ALA A 72 36.96 -10.30 -0.13
N THR A 73 37.81 -10.48 -1.14
CA THR A 73 39.02 -11.29 -1.03
C THR A 73 40.18 -10.37 -0.63
N GLY A 74 40.37 -10.17 0.68
CA GLY A 74 41.43 -9.35 1.26
C GLY A 74 41.47 -9.47 2.79
N ASN A 75 42.53 -8.97 3.45
CA ASN A 75 42.75 -9.01 4.91
C ASN A 75 41.73 -8.15 5.73
N GLU A 76 40.54 -7.89 5.21
CA GLU A 76 39.50 -7.17 5.93
C GLU A 76 38.89 -8.04 7.03
N VAL A 77 38.68 -7.44 8.20
CA VAL A 77 38.00 -8.09 9.32
C VAL A 77 36.55 -8.33 8.92
N GLN A 78 36.17 -9.59 8.74
CA GLN A 78 34.80 -9.94 8.40
C GLN A 78 33.84 -9.47 9.50
N PRO A 79 32.75 -8.77 9.14
CA PRO A 79 31.75 -8.34 10.11
C PRO A 79 31.16 -9.54 10.86
N LYS A 80 31.07 -9.45 12.18
CA LYS A 80 30.42 -10.48 12.99
C LYS A 80 28.95 -10.57 12.60
N LYS A 81 28.51 -11.77 12.22
CA LYS A 81 27.11 -12.06 11.90
C LYS A 81 26.25 -11.91 13.16
N PRO A 82 25.14 -11.15 13.11
CA PRO A 82 24.18 -11.09 14.20
C PRO A 82 23.47 -12.45 14.39
N ASP A 83 22.93 -12.69 15.59
CA ASP A 83 22.22 -13.94 15.89
C ASP A 83 20.95 -14.15 15.04
N TYR A 84 20.41 -13.08 14.46
CA TYR A 84 19.24 -13.09 13.57
C TYR A 84 19.60 -13.12 12.08
N PHE A 85 20.86 -13.45 11.75
CA PHE A 85 21.36 -13.40 10.37
C PHE A 85 20.65 -14.41 9.45
N ASP A 86 20.25 -15.56 9.97
CA ASP A 86 19.52 -16.57 9.18
C ASP A 86 18.13 -16.07 8.76
N GLU A 87 17.43 -15.33 9.63
CA GLU A 87 16.17 -14.67 9.29
C GLU A 87 16.39 -13.52 8.29
N MET A 88 17.52 -12.81 8.35
CA MET A 88 17.87 -11.82 7.33
C MET A 88 18.13 -12.51 5.98
N LEU A 89 18.81 -13.64 5.98
CA LEU A 89 19.06 -14.43 4.78
C LEU A 89 17.73 -14.90 4.19
N PHE A 90 16.83 -15.45 5.00
CA PHE A 90 15.48 -15.83 4.55
C PHE A 90 14.69 -14.64 4.01
N ALA A 91 14.78 -13.47 4.66
CA ALA A 91 14.05 -12.26 4.28
C ALA A 91 14.60 -11.59 3.00
N PHE A 92 15.91 -11.59 2.79
CA PHE A 92 16.58 -10.77 1.78
C PHE A 92 17.28 -11.55 0.65
N SER A 93 17.51 -12.86 0.78
CA SER A 93 18.20 -13.67 -0.24
C SER A 93 17.47 -13.70 -1.59
N ASP A 94 16.14 -13.77 -1.56
CA ASP A 94 15.26 -13.80 -2.73
C ASP A 94 15.01 -12.39 -3.34
N MET A 95 15.56 -11.34 -2.72
CA MET A 95 15.33 -9.94 -3.10
C MET A 95 16.44 -9.37 -3.99
N ASN A 96 17.33 -10.22 -4.53
CA ASN A 96 18.31 -9.84 -5.54
C ASN A 96 17.58 -9.34 -6.80
N GLY A 97 17.42 -8.03 -6.94
CA GLY A 97 16.77 -7.40 -8.09
C GLY A 97 15.59 -6.48 -7.75
N LEU A 98 15.06 -6.51 -6.52
CA LEU A 98 14.19 -5.44 -6.05
C LEU A 98 15.06 -4.29 -5.56
N GLY A 99 15.45 -3.42 -6.51
CA GLY A 99 15.97 -2.09 -6.21
C GLY A 99 15.03 -1.29 -5.32
N GLU A 100 15.32 -0.02 -5.11
CA GLU A 100 14.60 0.97 -4.27
C GLU A 100 13.09 1.15 -4.57
N ILE A 101 12.48 0.28 -5.36
CA ILE A 101 11.10 0.29 -5.82
C ILE A 101 10.11 -0.11 -4.70
N GLU A 102 10.54 -0.89 -3.70
CA GLU A 102 9.61 -1.41 -2.68
C GLU A 102 9.33 -0.45 -1.52
N PHE A 103 10.11 0.61 -1.38
CA PHE A 103 9.82 1.70 -0.46
C PHE A 103 9.87 2.97 -1.27
N GLY A 104 8.68 3.52 -1.52
CA GLY A 104 8.50 4.79 -2.21
C GLY A 104 9.64 5.74 -1.85
N ARG A 105 10.33 6.18 -2.90
CA ARG A 105 11.17 7.36 -2.96
C ARG A 105 10.40 8.49 -2.27
N GLU A 106 10.51 8.59 -0.95
CA GLU A 106 10.27 9.82 -0.23
C GLU A 106 11.47 10.67 -0.63
N THR A 107 11.33 11.34 -1.78
CA THR A 107 12.29 12.30 -2.28
C THR A 107 12.47 13.37 -1.22
N HIS A 108 13.44 13.19 -0.33
CA HIS A 108 14.15 14.31 0.23
C HIS A 108 14.81 15.00 -0.95
N ALA A 109 14.30 16.19 -1.26
CA ALA A 109 14.91 17.08 -2.24
C ALA A 109 16.33 17.39 -1.77
N ASN A 110 17.30 17.00 -2.59
CA ASN A 110 18.66 17.52 -2.77
C ASN A 110 19.64 16.35 -2.93
N GLU A 111 19.94 15.97 -4.18
CA GLU A 111 21.30 16.09 -4.70
C GLU A 111 21.31 15.82 -6.21
N SER A 112 22.15 16.59 -6.88
CA SER A 112 22.31 16.77 -8.32
C SER A 112 22.72 15.52 -9.07
N VAL A 113 22.00 15.19 -10.15
CA VAL A 113 22.53 14.39 -11.28
C VAL A 113 22.01 15.01 -12.59
N SER A 114 22.94 15.54 -13.38
CA SER A 114 22.81 15.99 -14.77
C SER A 114 22.28 14.85 -15.65
N ASP A 115 21.10 14.96 -16.28
CA ASP A 115 20.77 15.62 -17.57
C ASP A 115 21.47 14.95 -18.76
N GLU A 116 20.78 14.15 -19.58
CA GLU A 116 20.14 14.64 -20.82
C GLU A 116 18.75 14.02 -21.14
N GLY A 117 18.27 13.03 -20.38
CA GLY A 117 16.95 12.39 -20.60
C GLY A 117 15.81 12.89 -19.72
N THR A 118 16.11 13.80 -18.80
CA THR A 118 15.21 14.26 -17.73
C THR A 118 14.51 15.58 -18.02
N ALA A 119 15.06 16.40 -18.92
CA ALA A 119 14.51 17.71 -19.27
C ALA A 119 13.11 17.61 -19.90
N ASP A 120 12.89 16.65 -20.81
CA ASP A 120 11.62 16.47 -21.51
C ASP A 120 10.50 15.99 -20.57
N ILE A 121 10.84 15.10 -19.63
CA ILE A 121 9.91 14.60 -18.61
C ILE A 121 9.55 15.74 -17.64
N GLN A 122 10.53 16.56 -17.26
CA GLN A 122 10.32 17.69 -16.38
C GLN A 122 9.44 18.78 -17.04
N GLN A 123 9.63 19.03 -18.34
CA GLN A 123 8.77 19.94 -19.12
C GLN A 123 7.32 19.44 -19.21
N GLU A 124 7.09 18.15 -19.48
CA GLU A 124 5.74 17.60 -19.54
C GLU A 124 5.05 17.60 -18.16
N ILE A 125 5.80 17.36 -17.08
CA ILE A 125 5.29 17.49 -15.70
C ILE A 125 4.89 18.93 -15.39
N GLU A 126 5.68 19.91 -15.82
CA GLU A 126 5.38 21.34 -15.63
C GLU A 126 4.19 21.79 -16.48
N ARG A 127 4.04 21.26 -17.71
CA ARG A 127 2.86 21.48 -18.56
C ARG A 127 1.58 20.96 -17.89
N GLN A 128 1.59 19.73 -17.37
CA GLN A 128 0.46 19.14 -16.65
C GLN A 128 0.14 19.86 -15.33
N ARG A 129 1.16 20.35 -14.61
CA ARG A 129 0.94 21.20 -13.41
C ARG A 129 0.35 22.56 -13.76
N GLY A 130 0.71 23.12 -14.92
CA GLY A 130 0.09 24.33 -15.47
C GLY A 130 -1.39 24.13 -15.81
N GLU A 131 -1.75 23.00 -16.39
CA GLU A 131 -3.14 22.64 -16.70
C GLU A 131 -3.97 22.44 -15.42
N ARG A 132 -3.41 21.79 -14.39
CA ARG A 132 -4.07 21.60 -13.09
C ARG A 132 -4.30 22.91 -12.33
N LYS A 133 -3.49 23.95 -12.55
CA LYS A 133 -3.72 25.29 -11.96
C LYS A 133 -4.88 26.04 -12.62
N LYS A 134 -5.26 25.68 -13.86
CA LYS A 134 -6.39 26.29 -14.57
C LYS A 134 -7.73 25.66 -14.19
N GLN A 135 -7.72 24.40 -13.75
CA GLN A 135 -8.91 23.71 -13.29
C GLN A 135 -9.05 23.88 -11.77
N LYS A 136 -9.60 25.02 -11.34
CA LYS A 136 -10.11 25.16 -9.96
C LYS A 136 -11.24 24.14 -9.79
N VAL A 137 -10.91 22.95 -9.27
CA VAL A 137 -11.91 22.03 -8.74
C VAL A 137 -12.55 22.77 -7.57
N ASP A 138 -13.85 23.03 -7.68
CA ASP A 138 -14.61 23.68 -6.62
C ASP A 138 -14.73 22.72 -5.43
N ILE A 139 -13.77 22.83 -4.52
CA ILE A 139 -13.70 22.03 -3.29
C ILE A 139 -15.00 22.20 -2.48
N GLY A 140 -15.70 23.34 -2.60
CA GLY A 140 -17.00 23.56 -1.96
C GLY A 140 -18.06 22.59 -2.45
N ALA A 141 -18.20 22.44 -3.77
CA ALA A 141 -19.12 21.46 -4.36
C ALA A 141 -18.75 20.02 -3.97
N GLY A 142 -17.45 19.70 -3.93
CA GLY A 142 -16.97 18.40 -3.48
C GLY A 142 -17.33 18.10 -2.02
N LEU A 143 -17.20 19.09 -1.13
CA LEU A 143 -17.52 18.96 0.29
C LEU A 143 -19.03 18.85 0.53
N GLU A 144 -19.84 19.60 -0.22
CA GLU A 144 -21.30 19.55 -0.14
C GLU A 144 -21.84 18.19 -0.57
N THR A 145 -21.28 17.62 -1.63
CA THR A 145 -21.66 16.28 -2.13
C THR A 145 -21.30 15.19 -1.13
N LEU A 146 -20.15 15.31 -0.47
CA LEU A 146 -19.73 14.44 0.64
C LEU A 146 -20.66 14.57 1.84
N GLY A 147 -21.03 15.79 2.22
CA GLY A 147 -21.97 16.05 3.32
C GLY A 147 -23.34 15.43 3.08
N LYS A 148 -23.89 15.58 1.88
CA LYS A 148 -25.16 14.94 1.48
C LYS A 148 -25.09 13.41 1.53
N SER A 149 -24.05 12.83 0.93
CA SER A 149 -23.87 11.36 0.90
C SER A 149 -23.72 10.77 2.31
N LEU A 150 -23.03 11.47 3.20
CA LEU A 150 -22.88 11.06 4.60
C LEU A 150 -24.20 11.16 5.38
N ALA A 151 -24.95 12.25 5.19
CA ALA A 151 -26.26 12.43 5.83
C ALA A 151 -27.25 11.36 5.37
N ASP A 152 -27.29 11.05 4.07
CA ASP A 152 -28.15 9.99 3.53
C ASP A 152 -27.77 8.62 4.08
N GLY A 153 -26.46 8.32 4.19
CA GLY A 153 -25.97 7.08 4.81
C GLY A 153 -26.37 6.94 6.28
N LEU A 154 -26.32 8.02 7.05
CA LEU A 154 -26.76 8.04 8.45
C LEU A 154 -28.28 7.87 8.58
N VAL A 155 -29.08 8.48 7.70
CA VAL A 155 -30.54 8.29 7.67
C VAL A 155 -30.92 6.87 7.26
N GLN A 156 -30.22 6.25 6.31
CA GLN A 156 -30.43 4.85 5.95
C GLN A 156 -30.07 3.90 7.09
N ALA A 157 -28.94 4.14 7.78
CA ALA A 157 -28.57 3.37 8.97
C ALA A 157 -29.57 3.56 10.14
N ALA A 158 -30.10 4.77 10.30
CA ALA A 158 -31.12 5.07 11.30
C ALA A 158 -32.46 4.35 11.00
N LYS A 159 -32.83 4.22 9.72
CA LYS A 159 -33.97 3.40 9.31
C LYS A 159 -33.73 1.91 9.59
N LEU A 160 -32.50 1.42 9.41
CA LEU A 160 -32.16 0.02 9.75
C LEU A 160 -32.18 -0.24 11.26
N THR A 161 -31.85 0.73 12.12
CA THR A 161 -31.89 0.53 13.58
C THR A 161 -33.28 0.63 14.19
N SER A 162 -34.22 1.39 13.61
CA SER A 162 -35.62 1.46 14.08
C SER A 162 -36.45 0.22 13.68
N TYR A 163 -35.93 -0.62 12.78
CA TYR A 163 -36.52 -1.88 12.36
C TYR A 163 -36.15 -3.09 13.23
N ARG A 164 -35.20 -2.93 14.17
CA ARG A 164 -34.72 -4.03 15.01
C ARG A 164 -35.68 -4.42 16.16
N ASP A 165 -36.76 -3.68 16.35
CA ASP A 165 -37.69 -3.84 17.48
C ASP A 165 -39.07 -4.43 17.11
N ARG A 166 -39.27 -4.92 15.87
CA ARG A 166 -40.53 -5.60 15.49
C ARG A 166 -40.26 -6.90 14.74
N HIS A 167 -40.85 -7.96 15.26
CA HIS A 167 -40.45 -9.35 15.09
C HIS A 167 -40.95 -10.03 13.78
N ASP A 168 -41.13 -9.28 12.68
CA ASP A 168 -41.82 -9.75 11.46
C ASP A 168 -41.08 -9.51 10.12
N GLU A 169 -39.78 -9.15 10.14
CA GLU A 169 -39.10 -8.58 8.95
C GLU A 169 -37.83 -9.28 8.45
N SER A 170 -37.65 -10.55 8.80
CA SER A 170 -36.54 -11.35 8.23
C SER A 170 -36.60 -11.42 6.69
N ASP A 171 -37.81 -11.55 6.11
CA ASP A 171 -37.99 -11.67 4.66
C ASP A 171 -37.66 -10.38 3.88
N LYS A 172 -37.94 -9.19 4.44
CA LYS A 172 -37.59 -7.92 3.76
C LYS A 172 -36.09 -7.64 3.81
N GLY A 173 -35.44 -7.95 4.93
CA GLY A 173 -33.98 -7.85 5.04
C GLY A 173 -33.26 -8.78 4.07
N ILE A 174 -33.76 -10.01 3.92
CA ILE A 174 -33.24 -10.99 2.96
C ILE A 174 -33.46 -10.51 1.52
N ASN A 175 -34.67 -10.02 1.19
CA ASN A 175 -34.94 -9.50 -0.16
C ASN A 175 -34.04 -8.30 -0.53
N MET A 176 -33.79 -7.39 0.42
CA MET A 176 -32.89 -6.26 0.20
C MET A 176 -31.43 -6.70 0.02
N LEU A 177 -30.98 -7.71 0.77
CA LEU A 177 -29.66 -8.32 0.57
C LEU A 177 -29.53 -8.99 -0.81
N VAL A 178 -30.58 -9.67 -1.26
CA VAL A 178 -30.63 -10.29 -2.59
C VAL A 178 -30.53 -9.22 -3.70
N GLU A 179 -31.24 -8.11 -3.55
CA GLU A 179 -31.21 -6.99 -4.50
C GLU A 179 -29.81 -6.37 -4.59
N VAL A 180 -29.17 -6.07 -3.45
CA VAL A 180 -27.78 -5.54 -3.42
C VAL A 180 -26.79 -6.51 -4.07
N VAL A 181 -26.95 -7.82 -3.86
CA VAL A 181 -26.10 -8.84 -4.48
C VAL A 181 -26.32 -8.87 -6.00
N GLN A 182 -27.56 -8.73 -6.47
CA GLN A 182 -27.88 -8.68 -7.90
C GLN A 182 -27.32 -7.42 -8.58
N GLU A 183 -27.44 -6.26 -7.95
CA GLU A 183 -26.85 -5.01 -8.45
C GLU A 183 -25.31 -5.09 -8.50
N THR A 184 -24.70 -5.64 -7.45
CA THR A 184 -23.24 -5.85 -7.40
C THR A 184 -22.79 -6.78 -8.52
N LYS A 185 -23.53 -7.88 -8.76
CA LYS A 185 -23.26 -8.81 -9.85
C LYS A 185 -23.32 -8.11 -11.21
N ARG A 186 -24.36 -7.31 -11.46
CA ARG A 186 -24.52 -6.56 -12.71
C ARG A 186 -23.37 -5.57 -12.93
N SER A 187 -22.97 -4.85 -11.88
CA SER A 187 -21.82 -3.92 -11.94
C SER A 187 -20.51 -4.62 -12.28
N ILE A 188 -20.27 -5.83 -11.74
CA ILE A 188 -19.09 -6.64 -12.08
C ILE A 188 -19.14 -7.11 -13.54
N GLU A 189 -20.30 -7.54 -14.04
CA GLU A 189 -20.46 -7.95 -15.44
C GLU A 189 -20.21 -6.81 -16.42
N GLU A 190 -20.70 -5.61 -16.12
CA GLU A 190 -20.43 -4.40 -16.91
C GLU A 190 -18.94 -4.04 -16.92
N ALA A 191 -18.28 -4.09 -15.75
CA ALA A 191 -16.84 -3.84 -15.65
C ALA A 191 -16.03 -4.87 -16.46
N ASN A 192 -16.41 -6.14 -16.43
CA ASN A 192 -15.77 -7.19 -17.22
C ASN A 192 -15.94 -6.95 -18.71
N LYS A 193 -17.13 -6.50 -19.17
CA LYS A 193 -17.36 -6.16 -20.57
C LYS A 193 -16.41 -5.05 -21.04
N VAL A 194 -16.27 -3.99 -20.26
CA VAL A 194 -15.32 -2.89 -20.56
C VAL A 194 -13.88 -3.40 -20.63
N GLN A 195 -13.47 -4.29 -19.73
CA GLN A 195 -12.13 -4.89 -19.77
C GLN A 195 -11.91 -5.74 -21.02
N VAL A 196 -12.91 -6.50 -21.46
CA VAL A 196 -12.83 -7.30 -22.70
C VAL A 196 -12.70 -6.41 -23.92
N GLU A 197 -13.47 -5.31 -24.00
CA GLU A 197 -13.38 -4.34 -25.09
C GLU A 197 -12.02 -3.64 -25.12
N LEU A 198 -11.49 -3.25 -23.96
CA LEU A 198 -10.12 -2.70 -23.84
C LEU A 198 -9.06 -3.69 -24.29
N LEU A 199 -9.16 -4.96 -23.89
CA LEU A 199 -8.23 -6.00 -24.32
C LEU A 199 -8.31 -6.24 -25.83
N ALA A 200 -9.51 -6.24 -26.41
CA ALA A 200 -9.69 -6.37 -27.85
C ALA A 200 -9.08 -5.18 -28.62
N PHE A 201 -9.27 -3.96 -28.12
CA PHE A 201 -8.66 -2.76 -28.68
C PHE A 201 -7.13 -2.77 -28.61
N LEU A 202 -6.56 -3.24 -27.50
CA LEU A 202 -5.11 -3.36 -27.39
C LEU A 202 -4.54 -4.40 -28.35
N LYS A 203 -5.24 -5.53 -28.53
CA LYS A 203 -4.86 -6.57 -29.51
C LYS A 203 -5.02 -6.16 -30.97
N SER A 204 -5.84 -5.15 -31.29
CA SER A 204 -5.97 -4.66 -32.67
C SER A 204 -4.93 -3.60 -33.01
N LYS A 205 -4.27 -3.02 -32.01
CA LYS A 205 -3.32 -1.92 -32.16
C LYS A 205 -1.85 -2.36 -32.10
N PHE A 206 -1.59 -3.57 -31.59
CA PHE A 206 -0.27 -4.23 -31.51
C PHE A 206 -0.36 -5.61 -32.15
#